data_AF-A0A946FJR3-F1
#
_entry.id   AF-A0A946FJR3-F1
#
_cell.length_a   1.000
_cell.length_b   1.000
_cell.length_c   1.000
_cell.angle_alpha   90.00
_cell.angle_beta   90.00
_cell.angle_gamma   90.00
#
_symmetry.space_group_name_H-M   'P 1'
#
loop_
_entity.id
_entity.type
_entity.pdbx_description
1 polymer ?
#
loop_
_entity_poly.entity_id
_entity_poly.type
_entity_poly.pdbx_seq_one_letter_code
_entity_poly.pdbx_strand_id
1 'polypeptide(L)'
;DVLDAMASGRMYAVRQTGDERISLDDFTISDTQSGRQANMGEELLLDNFPEIKIKIRMTNGSEKTVRLSVVRNGLEVKQETIALPYELVWRDVSFDKNDGPLFYRLKVEADPENYLVSNPIFVRFDKGAEVPVSPVAKIKKEKLTVANLSKPSIQEPKKPKAPMVKSLNEPIQSEEVTVPRSLKPKNLMISNLTPPTLKQPTSPVVKVPKPPDSPVLFANTMSVIAKINGVSLKNGPGPRFPEVGQLNKGDRLALIRRTKVNFNGKPWLLVDLGGRKAYVWSDLVAIK
;
A
#
# COMPACT_ATOMS: atom_id res chain seq x y z
N ASP A 1 15.81 22.73 4.68
CA ASP A 1 15.96 22.63 6.14
C ASP A 1 15.08 21.48 6.65
N VAL A 2 15.52 20.76 7.69
CA VAL A 2 14.75 19.67 8.33
C VAL A 2 13.49 20.24 8.99
N LEU A 3 13.58 21.42 9.61
CA LEU A 3 12.42 22.05 10.25
C LEU A 3 11.32 22.39 9.23
N ASP A 4 11.71 22.88 8.06
CA ASP A 4 10.78 23.13 6.94
C ASP A 4 10.17 21.81 6.42
N ALA A 5 10.94 20.73 6.34
CA ALA A 5 10.42 19.42 5.97
C ALA A 5 9.39 18.90 6.97
N MET A 6 9.65 19.06 8.27
CA MET A 6 8.69 18.70 9.31
C MET A 6 7.43 19.56 9.26
N ALA A 7 7.58 20.88 9.11
CA ALA A 7 6.46 21.81 8.99
C ALA A 7 5.59 21.53 7.74
N SER A 8 6.23 21.11 6.65
CA SER A 8 5.57 20.74 5.39
C SER A 8 5.07 19.29 5.36
N GLY A 9 5.29 18.50 6.41
CA GLY A 9 4.85 17.10 6.48
C GLY A 9 5.65 16.13 5.61
N ARG A 10 6.84 16.49 5.14
CA ARG A 10 7.79 15.62 4.41
C ARG A 10 8.51 14.66 5.38
N MET A 11 7.72 13.80 6.02
CA MET A 11 8.18 12.87 7.06
C MET A 11 7.45 11.53 6.98
N TYR A 12 8.05 10.52 7.57
CA TYR A 12 7.47 9.20 7.78
C TYR A 12 7.81 8.71 9.18
N ALA A 13 6.96 7.85 9.73
CA ALA A 13 7.17 7.21 11.02
C ALA A 13 7.73 5.80 10.80
N VAL A 14 8.70 5.41 11.62
CA VAL A 14 9.23 4.04 11.68
C VAL A 14 9.11 3.56 13.11
N ARG A 15 8.55 2.37 13.30
CA ARG A 15 8.70 1.59 14.52
C ARG A 15 9.66 0.45 14.20
N GLN A 16 10.58 0.18 15.12
CA GLN A 16 11.51 -0.92 14.99
C GLN A 16 11.97 -1.44 16.35
N THR A 17 12.51 -2.65 16.33
CA THR A 17 13.22 -3.25 17.46
C THR A 17 14.66 -3.54 17.04
N GLY A 18 15.62 -2.90 17.71
CA GLY A 18 17.05 -3.01 17.40
C GLY A 18 17.58 -1.87 16.51
N ASP A 19 18.81 -2.07 16.02
CA ASP A 19 19.58 -1.02 15.33
C ASP A 19 19.28 -0.94 13.82
N GLU A 20 18.59 -1.94 13.27
CA GLU A 20 18.26 -2.00 11.86
C GLU A 20 16.92 -1.29 11.57
N ARG A 21 16.91 -0.38 10.60
CA ARG A 21 15.70 0.34 10.22
C ARG A 21 15.36 0.26 8.76
N ILE A 22 14.06 0.24 8.48
CA ILE A 22 13.52 0.46 7.15
C ILE A 22 13.69 1.96 6.83
N SER A 23 14.29 2.25 5.68
CA SER A 23 14.43 3.59 5.12
C SER A 23 13.50 3.74 3.92
N LEU A 24 12.71 4.81 3.91
CA LEU A 24 12.03 5.30 2.73
C LEU A 24 12.91 6.35 2.07
N ASP A 25 13.49 5.98 0.93
CA ASP A 25 14.40 6.84 0.18
C ASP A 25 13.64 7.71 -0.84
N ASP A 26 12.56 7.17 -1.42
CA ASP A 26 11.73 7.87 -2.40
C ASP A 26 10.26 7.47 -2.22
N PHE A 27 9.37 8.46 -2.16
CA PHE A 27 7.94 8.29 -2.29
C PHE A 27 7.38 9.54 -2.96
N THR A 28 7.18 9.42 -4.26
CA THR A 28 6.79 10.54 -5.12
C THR A 28 5.60 10.13 -5.97
N ILE A 29 4.69 11.07 -6.16
CA ILE A 29 3.63 10.97 -7.18
C ILE A 29 3.98 11.95 -8.28
N SER A 30 3.88 11.50 -9.53
CA SER A 30 4.18 12.30 -10.70
C SER A 30 3.06 12.26 -11.73
N ASP A 31 2.96 13.36 -12.47
CA ASP A 31 2.21 13.45 -13.71
C ASP A 31 3.15 13.19 -14.88
N THR A 32 2.93 12.08 -15.58
CA THR A 32 3.75 11.76 -16.76
C THR A 32 3.58 12.73 -17.93
N GLN A 33 2.52 13.54 -17.96
CA GLN A 33 2.29 14.48 -19.05
C GLN A 33 2.87 15.86 -18.76
N SER A 34 2.60 16.42 -17.57
CA SER A 34 3.13 17.74 -17.19
C SER A 34 4.55 17.68 -16.58
N GLY A 35 5.02 16.50 -16.20
CA GLY A 35 6.31 16.30 -15.50
C GLY A 35 6.29 16.81 -14.06
N ARG A 36 5.14 17.28 -13.56
CA ARG A 36 5.01 17.74 -12.18
C ARG A 36 5.04 16.55 -11.23
N GLN A 37 5.57 16.78 -10.04
CA GLN A 37 5.66 15.76 -9.01
C GLN A 37 5.43 16.35 -7.62
N ALA A 38 5.01 15.51 -6.68
CA ALA A 38 4.84 15.87 -5.28
C ALA A 38 5.34 14.75 -4.37
N ASN A 39 5.82 15.18 -3.20
CA ASN A 39 6.30 14.31 -2.13
C ASN A 39 5.35 14.31 -0.92
N MET A 40 5.71 13.55 0.12
CA MET A 40 4.95 13.48 1.38
C MET A 40 4.60 14.86 1.94
N GLY A 41 3.34 15.08 2.29
CA GLY A 41 2.84 16.36 2.81
C GLY A 41 2.53 17.41 1.75
N GLU A 42 2.87 17.17 0.48
CA GLU A 42 2.58 18.08 -0.62
C GLU A 42 1.29 17.69 -1.37
N GLU A 43 0.79 18.63 -2.17
CA GLU A 43 -0.38 18.46 -3.02
C GLU A 43 0.02 18.60 -4.50
N LEU A 44 -0.46 17.66 -5.32
CA LEU A 44 -0.24 17.66 -6.76
C LEU A 44 -1.54 17.85 -7.53
N LEU A 45 -1.52 18.78 -8.47
CA LEU A 45 -2.57 18.93 -9.46
C LEU A 45 -2.26 18.04 -10.67
N LEU A 46 -3.15 17.11 -10.97
CA LEU A 46 -3.00 16.13 -12.04
C LEU A 46 -4.10 16.27 -13.09
N ASP A 47 -3.71 16.19 -14.35
CA ASP A 47 -4.66 16.01 -15.46
C ASP A 47 -4.87 14.53 -15.78
N ASN A 48 -3.87 13.69 -15.44
CA ASN A 48 -3.84 12.27 -15.78
C ASN A 48 -3.71 11.34 -14.57
N PHE A 49 -3.69 10.03 -14.83
CA PHE A 49 -3.49 9.03 -13.79
C PHE A 49 -2.10 9.17 -13.14
N PRO A 50 -2.01 9.21 -11.80
CA PRO A 50 -0.77 9.34 -11.07
C PRO A 50 0.16 8.16 -11.32
N GLU A 51 1.43 8.47 -11.52
CA GLU A 51 2.51 7.50 -11.46
C GLU A 51 3.23 7.62 -10.12
N ILE A 52 3.20 6.52 -9.37
CA ILE A 52 3.73 6.41 -8.01
C ILE A 52 5.08 5.73 -8.08
N LYS A 53 6.08 6.40 -7.51
CA LYS A 53 7.44 5.88 -7.39
C LYS A 53 7.76 5.66 -5.91
N ILE A 54 8.28 4.48 -5.59
CA ILE A 54 8.67 4.10 -4.23
C ILE A 54 10.06 3.49 -4.26
N LYS A 55 10.95 3.93 -3.37
CA LYS A 55 12.25 3.30 -3.10
C LYS A 55 12.40 3.05 -1.61
N ILE A 56 12.65 1.81 -1.26
CA ILE A 56 12.78 1.37 0.13
C ILE A 56 13.97 0.42 0.27
N ARG A 57 14.64 0.52 1.41
CA ARG A 57 15.80 -0.31 1.75
C ARG A 57 15.95 -0.48 3.26
N MET A 58 16.82 -1.37 3.67
CA MET A 58 17.34 -1.39 5.04
C MET A 58 18.52 -0.44 5.17
N THR A 59 18.70 0.19 6.34
CA THR A 59 19.82 1.14 6.55
C THR A 59 21.18 0.49 6.61
N ASN A 60 21.26 -0.76 7.08
CA ASN A 60 22.48 -1.58 7.08
C ASN A 60 22.72 -2.26 5.72
N GLY A 61 21.81 -2.11 4.75
CA GLY A 61 21.88 -2.77 3.45
C GLY A 61 21.55 -4.26 3.46
N SER A 62 21.05 -4.82 4.58
CA SER A 62 20.64 -6.22 4.64
C SER A 62 19.39 -6.46 3.80
N GLU A 63 19.26 -7.70 3.31
CA GLU A 63 18.02 -8.14 2.70
C GLU A 63 16.99 -8.46 3.78
N LYS A 64 15.80 -7.88 3.67
CA LYS A 64 14.67 -8.19 4.53
C LYS A 64 13.40 -8.30 3.70
N THR A 65 12.62 -9.35 3.95
CA THR A 65 11.31 -9.52 3.31
C THR A 65 10.28 -8.67 4.04
N VAL A 66 9.52 -7.86 3.29
CA VAL A 66 8.50 -6.96 3.82
C VAL A 66 7.22 -7.02 3.00
N ARG A 67 6.10 -6.67 3.62
CA ARG A 67 4.81 -6.44 3.00
C ARG A 67 4.64 -4.94 2.73
N LEU A 68 4.61 -4.55 1.46
CA LEU A 68 4.33 -3.20 1.01
C LEU A 68 2.85 -3.07 0.70
N SER A 69 2.20 -2.04 1.25
CA SER A 69 0.82 -1.65 0.95
C SER A 69 0.73 -0.17 0.58
N VAL A 70 0.15 0.13 -0.59
CA VAL A 70 -0.23 1.49 -0.97
C VAL A 70 -1.70 1.70 -0.64
N VAL A 71 -1.98 2.72 0.15
CA VAL A 71 -3.32 3.07 0.64
C VAL A 71 -3.79 4.34 -0.06
N ARG A 72 -4.89 4.26 -0.82
CA ARG A 72 -5.53 5.41 -1.46
C ARG A 72 -6.88 5.68 -0.80
N ASN A 73 -7.08 6.87 -0.24
CA ASN A 73 -8.31 7.25 0.46
C ASN A 73 -8.76 6.24 1.53
N GLY A 74 -7.81 5.63 2.24
CA GLY A 74 -8.05 4.60 3.25
C GLY A 74 -8.22 3.18 2.72
N LEU A 75 -8.23 2.97 1.40
CA LEU A 75 -8.31 1.65 0.78
C LEU A 75 -6.92 1.15 0.36
N GLU A 76 -6.55 -0.08 0.75
CA GLU A 76 -5.36 -0.74 0.19
C GLU A 76 -5.60 -1.06 -1.30
N VAL A 77 -4.92 -0.32 -2.18
CA VAL A 77 -5.07 -0.42 -3.65
C VAL A 77 -3.97 -1.25 -4.30
N LYS A 78 -2.82 -1.38 -3.63
CA LYS A 78 -1.70 -2.20 -4.06
C LYS A 78 -1.09 -2.85 -2.84
N GLN A 79 -0.80 -4.15 -2.94
CA GLN A 79 -0.14 -4.91 -1.89
C GLN A 79 0.82 -5.93 -2.52
N GLU A 80 2.07 -5.98 -2.04
CA GLU A 80 3.10 -6.92 -2.50
C GLU A 80 3.98 -7.38 -1.33
N THR A 81 4.44 -8.64 -1.39
CA THR A 81 5.49 -9.15 -0.50
C THR A 81 6.79 -9.17 -1.29
N ILE A 82 7.79 -8.42 -0.83
CA ILE A 82 9.01 -8.09 -1.57
C ILE A 82 10.24 -8.24 -0.67
N ALA A 83 11.42 -8.40 -1.26
CA ALA A 83 12.70 -8.30 -0.55
C ALA A 83 13.31 -6.89 -0.74
N LEU A 84 13.90 -6.34 0.31
CA LEU A 84 14.63 -5.06 0.27
C LEU A 84 16.09 -5.26 -0.15
N PRO A 85 16.72 -4.31 -0.87
CA PRO A 85 16.15 -3.05 -1.38
C PRO A 85 15.19 -3.25 -2.55
N TYR A 86 14.21 -2.36 -2.69
CA TYR A 86 13.18 -2.45 -3.73
C TYR A 86 12.83 -1.08 -4.31
N GLU A 87 12.63 -1.05 -5.63
CA GLU A 87 12.13 0.11 -6.38
C GLU A 87 10.86 -0.28 -7.14
N LEU A 88 9.81 0.53 -6.98
CA LEU A 88 8.53 0.37 -7.67
C LEU A 88 8.20 1.63 -8.45
N VAL A 89 7.81 1.45 -9.70
CA VAL A 89 7.12 2.47 -10.51
C VAL A 89 5.78 1.89 -10.94
N TRP A 90 4.70 2.48 -10.46
CA TRP A 90 3.35 1.97 -10.66
C TRP A 90 2.38 3.09 -11.00
N ARG A 91 1.59 2.90 -12.07
CA ARG A 91 0.53 3.83 -12.45
C ARG A 91 -0.82 3.37 -11.90
N ASP A 92 -1.45 4.24 -11.11
CA ASP A 92 -2.76 3.94 -10.55
C ASP A 92 -3.89 4.39 -11.49
N VAL A 93 -4.50 3.43 -12.17
CA VAL A 93 -5.65 3.64 -13.08
C VAL A 93 -6.98 3.16 -12.49
N SER A 94 -6.98 2.80 -11.19
CA SER A 94 -8.09 2.08 -10.54
C SER A 94 -9.11 2.98 -9.82
N PHE A 95 -9.19 4.26 -10.21
CA PHE A 95 -10.14 5.23 -9.66
C PHE A 95 -10.76 6.11 -10.74
N ASP A 96 -11.82 6.82 -10.37
CA ASP A 96 -12.40 7.89 -11.17
C ASP A 96 -11.90 9.26 -10.70
N LYS A 97 -11.39 10.07 -11.62
CA LYS A 97 -10.94 11.45 -11.36
C LYS A 97 -12.05 12.34 -10.80
N ASN A 98 -13.32 11.95 -11.01
CA ASN A 98 -14.49 12.66 -10.49
C ASN A 98 -14.86 12.29 -9.04
N ASP A 99 -14.29 11.24 -8.47
CA ASP A 99 -14.60 10.77 -7.10
C ASP A 99 -14.05 11.71 -6.00
N GLY A 100 -13.39 12.81 -6.39
CA GLY A 100 -12.89 13.85 -5.48
C GLY A 100 -11.38 13.82 -5.32
N PRO A 101 -10.83 14.60 -4.35
CA PRO A 101 -9.41 14.58 -4.06
C PRO A 101 -8.98 13.18 -3.59
N LEU A 102 -7.74 12.83 -3.92
CA LEU A 102 -7.12 11.59 -3.47
C LEU A 102 -5.99 11.92 -2.51
N PHE A 103 -5.71 10.99 -1.61
CA PHE A 103 -4.44 10.95 -0.91
C PHE A 103 -3.89 9.54 -0.91
N TYR A 104 -2.57 9.44 -1.01
CA TYR A 104 -1.83 8.18 -0.98
C TYR A 104 -0.96 8.11 0.26
N ARG A 105 -0.97 6.98 0.95
CA ARG A 105 -0.03 6.65 2.01
C ARG A 105 0.67 5.34 1.70
N LEU A 106 1.93 5.25 2.10
CA LEU A 106 2.71 4.03 2.05
C LEU A 106 2.74 3.39 3.43
N LYS A 107 2.51 2.09 3.48
CA LYS A 107 2.70 1.24 4.66
C LYS A 107 3.65 0.11 4.28
N VAL A 108 4.69 -0.10 5.09
CA VAL A 108 5.63 -1.21 4.92
C VAL A 108 5.73 -1.96 6.23
N GLU A 109 5.47 -3.26 6.23
CA GLU A 109 5.48 -4.11 7.41
C GLU A 109 6.49 -5.23 7.21
N ALA A 110 7.54 -5.29 8.03
CA ALA A 110 8.42 -6.44 8.05
C ALA A 110 7.91 -7.49 9.04
N ASP A 111 7.48 -7.03 10.21
CA ASP A 111 6.90 -7.82 11.29
C ASP A 111 6.07 -6.88 12.20
N PRO A 112 5.30 -7.39 13.20
CA PRO A 112 4.41 -6.55 14.02
C PRO A 112 5.11 -5.41 14.78
N GLU A 113 6.42 -5.54 15.02
CA GLU A 113 7.23 -4.56 15.76
C GLU A 113 8.06 -3.66 14.83
N ASN A 114 8.24 -4.06 13.56
CA ASN A 114 9.04 -3.35 12.58
C ASN A 114 8.18 -2.93 11.37
N TYR A 115 7.74 -1.67 11.37
CA TYR A 115 6.93 -1.11 10.29
C TYR A 115 7.20 0.37 10.04
N LEU A 116 6.87 0.81 8.83
CA LEU A 116 6.98 2.19 8.37
C LEU A 116 5.63 2.67 7.84
N VAL A 117 5.26 3.90 8.18
CA VAL A 117 4.08 4.58 7.64
C VAL A 117 4.47 5.98 7.16
N SER A 118 4.13 6.30 5.92
CA SER A 118 4.37 7.64 5.37
C SER A 118 3.27 8.63 5.73
N ASN A 119 3.61 9.92 5.72
CA ASN A 119 2.60 10.95 5.57
C ASN A 119 1.91 10.86 4.20
N PRO A 120 0.68 11.39 4.08
CA PRO A 120 -0.06 11.37 2.82
C PRO A 120 0.58 12.28 1.77
N ILE A 121 0.48 11.89 0.50
CA ILE A 121 0.65 12.77 -0.66
C ILE A 121 -0.74 13.06 -1.21
N PHE A 122 -1.08 14.34 -1.36
CA PHE A 122 -2.39 14.76 -1.82
C PHE A 122 -2.40 14.94 -3.33
N VAL A 123 -3.51 14.57 -3.96
CA VAL A 123 -3.70 14.65 -5.40
C VAL A 123 -5.08 15.24 -5.67
N ARG A 124 -5.11 16.24 -6.53
CA ARG A 124 -6.35 16.82 -7.06
C ARG A 124 -6.33 16.77 -8.57
N PHE A 125 -7.54 16.69 -9.13
CA PHE A 125 -7.72 16.74 -10.58
C PHE A 125 -8.34 18.07 -10.94
N ASP A 126 -7.78 18.72 -11.96
CA ASP A 126 -8.47 19.81 -12.62
C ASP A 126 -9.69 19.22 -13.32
N LYS A 127 -10.87 19.45 -12.73
CA LYS A 127 -12.12 19.30 -13.44
C LYS A 127 -12.08 20.37 -14.51
N GLY A 128 -11.72 19.99 -15.74
CA GLY A 128 -11.64 20.91 -16.88
C GLY A 128 -12.80 21.90 -16.81
N ALA A 129 -12.50 23.14 -16.44
CA ALA A 129 -13.44 24.21 -16.57
C ALA A 129 -13.65 24.37 -18.08
N GLU A 130 -14.89 24.16 -18.53
CA GLU A 130 -15.32 24.77 -19.77
C GLU A 130 -14.98 26.26 -19.66
N VAL A 131 -14.04 26.72 -20.47
CA VAL A 131 -13.57 28.11 -20.45
C VAL A 131 -14.57 28.95 -21.24
N PRO A 132 -15.31 29.91 -20.63
CA PRO A 132 -15.64 31.12 -21.36
C PRO A 132 -14.41 32.04 -21.32
N VAL A 133 -13.87 32.25 -22.52
CA VAL A 133 -12.77 33.18 -22.80
C VAL A 133 -13.09 34.62 -22.36
N SER A 134 -12.12 35.29 -21.70
CA SER A 134 -11.68 36.71 -21.87
C SER A 134 -11.02 37.26 -20.57
N PRO A 135 -10.23 38.36 -20.60
CA PRO A 135 -8.77 38.28 -20.68
C PRO A 135 -8.04 38.87 -19.44
N VAL A 136 -6.76 38.51 -19.34
CA VAL A 136 -5.66 39.09 -18.56
C VAL A 136 -5.97 40.37 -17.75
N ALA A 137 -5.93 40.27 -16.42
CA ALA A 137 -5.72 41.41 -15.54
C ALA A 137 -4.59 41.12 -14.53
N LYS A 138 -3.73 42.12 -14.39
CA LYS A 138 -2.38 42.09 -13.81
C LYS A 138 -2.37 41.76 -12.31
N ILE A 139 -1.32 41.05 -11.91
CA ILE A 139 -0.87 40.83 -10.54
C ILE A 139 -0.73 42.17 -9.82
N LYS A 140 -1.48 42.36 -8.73
CA LYS A 140 -1.21 43.40 -7.73
C LYS A 140 -0.93 42.70 -6.40
N LYS A 141 0.30 42.84 -5.90
CA LYS A 141 0.69 42.48 -4.54
C LYS A 141 -0.13 43.36 -3.60
N GLU A 142 -1.10 42.79 -2.90
CA GLU A 142 -1.78 43.49 -1.82
C GLU A 142 -1.38 42.85 -0.49
N LYS A 143 -0.66 43.67 0.28
CA LYS A 143 -0.20 43.43 1.64
C LYS A 143 -1.44 43.42 2.53
N LEU A 144 -1.90 42.24 2.95
CA LEU A 144 -2.97 42.12 3.93
C LEU A 144 -2.47 42.55 5.30
N THR A 145 -2.90 43.74 5.70
CA THR A 145 -2.78 44.31 7.04
C THR A 145 -3.56 43.46 8.04
N VAL A 146 -2.91 43.13 9.15
CA VAL A 146 -3.46 42.43 10.31
C VAL A 146 -4.55 43.30 10.95
N ALA A 147 -5.79 42.83 10.94
CA ALA A 147 -6.88 43.35 11.75
C ALA A 147 -7.42 42.22 12.64
N ASN A 148 -7.04 42.30 13.93
CA ASN A 148 -7.68 41.74 15.12
C ASN A 148 -8.44 40.40 14.95
N LEU A 149 -7.70 39.31 15.11
CA LEU A 149 -8.25 38.04 15.57
C LEU A 149 -8.62 38.16 17.06
N SER A 150 -9.91 38.06 17.35
CA SER A 150 -10.42 37.75 18.68
C SER A 150 -9.73 36.48 19.19
N LYS A 151 -9.00 36.58 20.30
CA LYS A 151 -8.39 35.42 21.01
C LYS A 151 -9.45 34.33 21.23
N PRO A 152 -9.23 33.09 20.77
CA PRO A 152 -9.88 31.94 21.39
C PRO A 152 -9.31 31.79 22.80
N SER A 153 -10.19 31.68 23.80
CA SER A 153 -9.82 31.35 25.17
C SER A 153 -9.20 29.95 25.20
N ILE A 154 -7.88 29.88 25.39
CA ILE A 154 -7.16 28.65 25.67
C ILE A 154 -7.45 28.32 27.13
N GLN A 155 -8.28 27.31 27.38
CA GLN A 155 -8.25 26.62 28.68
C GLN A 155 -6.95 25.82 28.73
N GLU A 156 -6.14 26.06 29.76
CA GLU A 156 -4.94 25.28 30.01
C GLU A 156 -5.27 23.78 30.11
N PRO A 157 -4.50 22.89 29.47
CA PRO A 157 -4.64 21.46 29.66
C PRO A 157 -4.45 21.12 31.14
N LYS A 158 -5.45 20.47 31.75
CA LYS A 158 -5.25 19.82 33.06
C LYS A 158 -4.12 18.81 32.92
N LYS A 159 -3.01 19.04 33.65
CA LYS A 159 -1.91 18.08 33.80
C LYS A 159 -2.47 16.69 34.13
N PRO A 160 -2.14 15.64 33.37
CA PRO A 160 -2.41 14.27 33.81
C PRO A 160 -1.65 14.00 35.12
N LYS A 161 -2.34 13.51 36.15
CA LYS A 161 -1.68 12.90 37.31
C LYS A 161 -0.96 11.64 36.80
N ALA A 162 0.37 11.64 36.89
CA ALA A 162 1.17 10.44 36.70
C ALA A 162 0.75 9.38 37.73
N PRO A 163 0.48 8.12 37.34
CA PRO A 163 0.45 7.03 38.31
C PRO A 163 1.86 6.84 38.89
N MET A 164 1.90 6.80 40.21
CA MET A 164 3.08 6.74 41.06
C MET A 164 3.87 5.45 40.81
N VAL A 165 5.06 5.59 40.23
CA VAL A 165 6.09 4.53 40.20
C VAL A 165 6.54 4.32 41.65
N LYS A 166 6.27 3.15 42.23
CA LYS A 166 6.93 2.72 43.46
C LYS A 166 8.32 2.22 43.08
N SER A 167 9.33 3.05 43.31
CA SER A 167 10.71 2.60 43.48
C SER A 167 10.77 1.84 44.80
N LEU A 168 11.26 0.59 44.78
CA LEU A 168 11.65 -0.13 45.98
C LEU A 168 13.04 -0.73 45.71
N ASN A 169 14.07 -0.07 46.22
CA ASN A 169 15.42 -0.61 46.25
C ASN A 169 15.67 -1.30 47.59
N GLU A 170 16.00 -2.60 47.47
CA GLU A 170 17.07 -3.34 48.18
C GLU A 170 16.94 -3.71 49.66
N PRO A 171 17.75 -4.68 50.17
CA PRO A 171 18.42 -5.85 49.55
C PRO A 171 18.02 -7.17 50.26
N ILE A 172 18.54 -8.34 49.87
CA ILE A 172 19.01 -9.43 50.76
C ILE A 172 19.63 -10.57 49.92
N GLN A 173 20.73 -11.09 50.45
CA GLN A 173 21.71 -12.00 49.90
C GLN A 173 21.28 -13.49 49.97
N SER A 174 21.89 -14.27 49.06
CA SER A 174 22.39 -15.65 49.19
C SER A 174 21.50 -16.75 49.78
N GLU A 175 21.23 -17.79 48.98
CA GLU A 175 21.76 -19.14 49.28
C GLU A 175 21.85 -20.00 48.02
N GLU A 176 22.71 -21.00 48.14
CA GLU A 176 23.58 -21.66 47.16
C GLU A 176 22.95 -22.92 46.53
N VAL A 177 23.77 -23.69 45.79
CA VAL A 177 23.64 -25.11 45.37
C VAL A 177 23.01 -25.32 43.98
N THR A 178 23.60 -25.95 42.96
CA THR A 178 24.87 -26.67 42.73
C THR A 178 25.05 -26.90 41.20
N VAL A 179 26.29 -26.89 40.69
CA VAL A 179 26.69 -27.39 39.34
C VAL A 179 27.19 -28.84 39.47
N PRO A 180 27.15 -29.71 38.44
CA PRO A 180 28.16 -29.69 37.35
C PRO A 180 27.54 -30.10 35.98
N ARG A 181 28.15 -30.08 34.78
CA ARG A 181 29.52 -30.37 34.34
C ARG A 181 29.65 -30.01 32.85
N SER A 182 30.81 -29.49 32.45
CA SER A 182 31.25 -29.23 31.06
C SER A 182 31.87 -30.47 30.40
N LEU A 183 31.71 -30.64 29.07
CA LEU A 183 32.70 -31.27 28.18
C LEU A 183 32.60 -30.69 26.74
N LYS A 184 33.71 -30.12 26.22
CA LYS A 184 34.05 -29.91 24.79
C LYS A 184 35.07 -31.01 24.36
N PRO A 185 35.71 -30.96 23.17
CA PRO A 185 35.24 -31.15 21.78
C PRO A 185 36.07 -32.24 21.03
N LYS A 186 35.70 -32.68 19.80
CA LYS A 186 36.70 -33.30 18.88
C LYS A 186 36.31 -33.37 17.38
N ASN A 187 37.03 -32.55 16.60
CA ASN A 187 37.71 -32.72 15.30
C ASN A 187 37.19 -33.58 14.12
N LEU A 188 37.09 -32.88 12.97
CA LEU A 188 37.70 -33.10 11.65
C LEU A 188 37.64 -34.51 11.00
N MET A 189 36.93 -34.60 9.87
CA MET A 189 37.41 -35.29 8.67
C MET A 189 36.90 -34.59 7.40
N ILE A 190 37.85 -34.37 6.48
CA ILE A 190 37.68 -33.90 5.11
C ILE A 190 37.53 -35.14 4.22
N SER A 191 36.55 -35.19 3.33
CA SER A 191 36.65 -35.99 2.10
C SER A 191 35.53 -35.72 1.09
N ASN A 192 35.98 -35.17 -0.04
CA ASN A 192 35.68 -35.53 -1.43
C ASN A 192 34.44 -34.98 -2.15
N LEU A 193 34.79 -34.23 -3.20
CA LEU A 193 33.99 -33.69 -4.28
C LEU A 193 33.27 -34.79 -5.06
N THR A 194 31.95 -34.65 -5.19
CA THR A 194 31.20 -35.06 -6.38
C THR A 194 30.24 -33.92 -6.72
N PRO A 195 30.22 -33.42 -7.96
CA PRO A 195 29.28 -32.38 -8.35
C PRO A 195 27.85 -32.97 -8.37
N PRO A 196 26.88 -32.40 -7.63
CA PRO A 196 25.49 -32.78 -7.83
C PRO A 196 25.05 -32.25 -9.20
N THR A 197 24.59 -33.16 -10.05
CA THR A 197 23.92 -32.89 -11.31
C THR A 197 22.91 -31.76 -11.14
N LEU A 198 23.04 -30.70 -11.94
CA LEU A 198 22.03 -29.64 -12.09
C LEU A 198 20.69 -30.30 -12.40
N LYS A 199 19.84 -30.43 -11.39
CA LYS A 199 18.42 -30.69 -11.60
C LYS A 199 17.84 -29.39 -12.15
N GLN A 200 17.47 -29.44 -13.42
CA GLN A 200 16.62 -28.47 -14.09
C GLN A 200 15.47 -28.08 -13.14
N PRO A 201 15.23 -26.78 -12.88
CA PRO A 201 14.14 -26.38 -12.00
C PRO A 201 12.82 -26.82 -12.62
N THR A 202 12.22 -27.85 -12.04
CA THR A 202 10.84 -28.23 -12.35
C THR A 202 9.98 -27.06 -11.94
N SER A 203 9.31 -26.43 -12.92
CA SER A 203 8.31 -25.41 -12.67
C SER A 203 7.35 -25.90 -11.59
N PRO A 204 6.99 -25.09 -10.58
CA PRO A 204 5.94 -25.48 -9.66
C PRO A 204 4.68 -25.70 -10.51
N VAL A 205 4.21 -26.95 -10.53
CA VAL A 205 2.86 -27.27 -11.00
C VAL A 205 1.92 -26.52 -10.07
N VAL A 206 1.47 -25.36 -10.54
CA VAL A 206 0.38 -24.60 -9.93
C VAL A 206 -0.81 -25.54 -9.93
N LYS A 207 -1.14 -26.09 -8.76
CA LYS A 207 -2.46 -26.66 -8.52
C LYS A 207 -3.46 -25.52 -8.74
N VAL A 208 -4.12 -25.56 -9.90
CA VAL A 208 -5.30 -24.77 -10.19
C VAL A 208 -6.25 -24.97 -9.00
N PRO A 209 -6.66 -23.91 -8.28
CA PRO A 209 -7.68 -24.05 -7.25
C PRO A 209 -8.95 -24.57 -7.93
N LYS A 210 -9.44 -25.71 -7.46
CA LYS A 210 -10.76 -26.23 -7.86
C LYS A 210 -11.79 -25.12 -7.62
N PRO A 211 -12.65 -24.78 -8.60
CA PRO A 211 -13.69 -23.77 -8.41
C PRO A 211 -14.54 -24.14 -7.17
N PRO A 212 -14.93 -23.17 -6.33
CA PRO A 212 -15.73 -23.46 -5.16
C PRO A 212 -17.09 -24.02 -5.59
N ASP A 213 -17.29 -25.31 -5.32
CA ASP A 213 -18.59 -25.96 -5.36
C ASP A 213 -19.47 -25.35 -4.24
N SER A 214 -20.57 -24.70 -4.63
CA SER A 214 -21.78 -24.35 -3.86
C SER A 214 -22.06 -22.86 -3.58
N PRO A 215 -23.33 -22.43 -3.66
CA PRO A 215 -23.72 -21.03 -3.69
C PRO A 215 -23.76 -20.46 -2.26
N VAL A 216 -22.91 -19.48 -2.00
CA VAL A 216 -23.05 -18.68 -0.78
C VAL A 216 -24.22 -17.72 -1.00
N LEU A 217 -25.32 -17.96 -0.29
CA LEU A 217 -26.51 -17.10 -0.29
C LEU A 217 -26.16 -15.79 0.41
N PHE A 218 -25.94 -14.73 -0.38
CA PHE A 218 -25.79 -13.38 0.15
C PHE A 218 -27.06 -12.57 -0.15
N ALA A 219 -27.64 -12.02 0.91
CA ALA A 219 -28.82 -11.17 0.85
C ALA A 219 -28.54 -9.91 -0.01
N ASN A 220 -29.45 -9.67 -0.96
CA ASN A 220 -29.71 -8.41 -1.67
C ASN A 220 -28.52 -7.69 -2.33
N THR A 221 -27.47 -8.41 -2.71
CA THR A 221 -26.31 -7.86 -3.44
C THR A 221 -26.35 -8.30 -4.90
N MET A 222 -26.18 -7.35 -5.82
CA MET A 222 -26.11 -7.66 -7.26
C MET A 222 -25.01 -8.70 -7.51
N SER A 223 -25.32 -9.71 -8.30
CA SER A 223 -24.44 -10.84 -8.60
C SER A 223 -23.97 -10.78 -10.05
N VAL A 224 -22.76 -11.24 -10.31
CA VAL A 224 -22.19 -11.37 -11.65
C VAL A 224 -22.13 -12.86 -12.00
N ILE A 225 -22.71 -13.23 -13.13
CA ILE A 225 -22.78 -14.62 -13.62
C ILE A 225 -22.03 -14.73 -14.95
N ALA A 226 -21.12 -15.70 -15.07
CA ALA A 226 -20.44 -15.94 -16.35
C ALA A 226 -21.38 -16.50 -17.42
N LYS A 227 -21.33 -15.90 -18.63
CA LYS A 227 -22.10 -16.34 -19.80
C LYS A 227 -21.44 -17.51 -20.53
N ILE A 228 -20.10 -17.60 -20.46
CA ILE A 228 -19.26 -18.59 -21.14
C ILE A 228 -18.29 -19.25 -20.16
N ASN A 229 -17.67 -20.36 -20.58
CA ASN A 229 -16.61 -21.00 -19.81
C ASN A 229 -15.28 -20.25 -20.00
N GLY A 230 -14.42 -20.24 -18.97
CA GLY A 230 -13.08 -19.65 -19.05
C GLY A 230 -13.05 -18.13 -19.04
N VAL A 231 -14.01 -17.45 -18.39
CA VAL A 231 -13.98 -15.99 -18.26
C VAL A 231 -12.84 -15.58 -17.32
N SER A 232 -11.83 -14.91 -17.84
CA SER A 232 -10.67 -14.46 -17.06
C SER A 232 -11.04 -13.43 -16.00
N LEU A 233 -10.63 -13.71 -14.75
CA LEU A 233 -10.58 -12.76 -13.65
C LEU A 233 -9.18 -12.18 -13.58
N LYS A 234 -9.06 -10.85 -13.46
CA LYS A 234 -7.75 -10.15 -13.51
C LYS A 234 -7.48 -9.34 -12.26
N ASN A 235 -6.20 -9.05 -12.02
CA ASN A 235 -5.78 -8.19 -10.91
C ASN A 235 -5.97 -6.68 -11.18
N GLY A 236 -6.52 -6.31 -12.34
CA GLY A 236 -6.82 -4.93 -12.70
C GLY A 236 -7.76 -4.84 -13.90
N PRO A 237 -8.36 -3.66 -14.14
CA PRO A 237 -9.32 -3.45 -15.21
C PRO A 237 -8.60 -3.27 -16.56
N GLY A 238 -8.43 -4.36 -17.30
CA GLY A 238 -7.88 -4.33 -18.66
C GLY A 238 -7.29 -5.65 -19.13
N PRO A 239 -7.09 -5.85 -20.45
CA PRO A 239 -6.61 -7.12 -21.00
C PRO A 239 -5.15 -7.44 -20.62
N ARG A 240 -4.30 -6.42 -20.39
CA ARG A 240 -2.87 -6.57 -20.05
C ARG A 240 -2.59 -6.93 -18.60
N PHE A 241 -3.61 -6.93 -17.73
CA PHE A 241 -3.41 -7.31 -16.33
C PHE A 241 -3.28 -8.84 -16.18
N PRO A 242 -2.44 -9.30 -15.23
CA PRO A 242 -2.31 -10.72 -14.92
C PRO A 242 -3.65 -11.34 -14.54
N GLU A 243 -3.86 -12.57 -15.00
CA GLU A 243 -5.02 -13.38 -14.66
C GLU A 243 -4.84 -13.98 -13.26
N VAL A 244 -5.86 -13.84 -12.42
CA VAL A 244 -5.89 -14.34 -11.04
C VAL A 244 -6.82 -15.55 -10.88
N GLY A 245 -7.60 -15.88 -11.91
CA GLY A 245 -8.49 -17.03 -11.95
C GLY A 245 -9.41 -17.01 -13.17
N GLN A 246 -10.24 -18.04 -13.29
CA GLN A 246 -11.25 -18.15 -14.34
C GLN A 246 -12.61 -18.46 -13.74
N LEU A 247 -13.65 -18.00 -14.42
CA LEU A 247 -15.04 -18.24 -14.08
C LEU A 247 -15.67 -19.11 -15.19
N ASN A 248 -16.38 -20.17 -14.81
CA ASN A 248 -17.11 -21.02 -15.75
C ASN A 248 -18.55 -20.57 -15.91
N LYS A 249 -19.20 -21.01 -16.98
CA LYS A 249 -20.58 -20.64 -17.29
C LYS A 249 -21.49 -21.03 -16.12
N GLY A 250 -22.23 -20.05 -15.61
CA GLY A 250 -23.16 -20.25 -14.49
C GLY A 250 -22.57 -19.99 -13.11
N ASP A 251 -21.25 -19.91 -12.97
CA ASP A 251 -20.61 -19.52 -11.72
C ASP A 251 -20.96 -18.06 -11.38
N ARG A 252 -21.08 -17.79 -10.07
CA ARG A 252 -21.57 -16.51 -9.55
C ARG A 252 -20.58 -15.88 -8.59
N LEU A 253 -20.36 -14.59 -8.74
CA LEU A 253 -19.56 -13.78 -7.83
C LEU A 253 -20.33 -12.54 -7.38
N ALA A 254 -20.05 -12.04 -6.18
CA ALA A 254 -20.65 -10.82 -5.68
C ALA A 254 -20.09 -9.61 -6.43
N LEU A 255 -20.97 -8.76 -6.99
CA LEU A 255 -20.55 -7.50 -7.59
C LEU A 255 -20.26 -6.51 -6.48
N ILE A 256 -19.00 -6.07 -6.37
CA ILE A 256 -18.61 -4.99 -5.46
C ILE A 256 -18.94 -3.64 -6.11
N ARG A 257 -18.52 -3.43 -7.37
CA ARG A 257 -18.70 -2.14 -8.07
C ARG A 257 -18.59 -2.30 -9.59
N ARG A 258 -19.31 -1.46 -10.34
CA ARG A 258 -19.04 -1.21 -11.77
C ARG A 258 -17.94 -0.17 -11.91
N THR A 259 -16.85 -0.50 -12.59
CA THR A 259 -15.79 0.48 -12.88
C THR A 259 -16.20 1.36 -14.07
N LYS A 260 -15.59 2.54 -14.19
CA LYS A 260 -15.75 3.40 -15.39
C LYS A 260 -14.66 3.15 -16.44
N VAL A 261 -13.76 2.20 -16.21
CA VAL A 261 -12.75 1.78 -17.18
C VAL A 261 -13.43 0.87 -18.19
N ASN A 262 -13.52 1.34 -19.43
CA ASN A 262 -14.18 0.63 -20.51
C ASN A 262 -13.15 -0.04 -21.42
N PHE A 263 -13.47 -1.26 -21.82
CA PHE A 263 -12.80 -1.96 -22.91
C PHE A 263 -13.88 -2.30 -23.95
N ASN A 264 -13.66 -1.89 -25.20
CA ASN A 264 -14.63 -2.01 -26.29
C ASN A 264 -16.03 -1.47 -25.93
N GLY A 265 -16.10 -0.31 -25.28
CA GLY A 265 -17.36 0.33 -24.89
C GLY A 265 -18.11 -0.33 -23.73
N LYS A 266 -17.53 -1.36 -23.10
CA LYS A 266 -18.11 -2.09 -21.96
C LYS A 266 -17.22 -1.97 -20.72
N PRO A 267 -17.78 -1.70 -19.52
CA PRO A 267 -16.99 -1.50 -18.31
C PRO A 267 -16.37 -2.80 -17.80
N TRP A 268 -15.30 -2.66 -17.02
CA TRP A 268 -14.86 -3.73 -16.11
C TRP A 268 -15.68 -3.71 -14.83
N LEU A 269 -15.89 -4.87 -14.23
CA LEU A 269 -16.63 -5.06 -12.98
C LEU A 269 -15.65 -5.53 -11.91
N LEU A 270 -15.73 -4.93 -10.72
CA LEU A 270 -15.00 -5.37 -9.54
C LEU A 270 -15.87 -6.39 -8.79
N VAL A 271 -15.35 -7.60 -8.62
CA VAL A 271 -16.04 -8.73 -7.99
C VAL A 271 -15.25 -9.24 -6.80
N ASP A 272 -15.96 -9.84 -5.84
CA ASP A 272 -15.35 -10.55 -4.72
C ASP A 272 -15.13 -12.02 -5.08
N LEU A 273 -13.89 -12.48 -4.97
CA LEU A 273 -13.44 -13.85 -5.18
C LEU A 273 -12.98 -14.42 -3.82
N GLY A 274 -13.94 -14.78 -2.97
CA GLY A 274 -13.67 -15.40 -1.67
C GLY A 274 -12.81 -14.53 -0.75
N GLY A 275 -13.08 -13.22 -0.69
CA GLY A 275 -12.33 -12.24 0.10
C GLY A 275 -11.19 -11.55 -0.66
N ARG A 276 -10.95 -11.90 -1.93
CA ARG A 276 -9.99 -11.21 -2.81
C ARG A 276 -10.72 -10.44 -3.89
N LYS A 277 -10.28 -9.22 -4.16
CA LYS A 277 -10.84 -8.38 -5.22
C LYS A 277 -10.30 -8.81 -6.58
N ALA A 278 -11.17 -9.00 -7.55
CA ALA A 278 -10.80 -9.31 -8.92
C ALA A 278 -11.64 -8.49 -9.92
N TYR A 279 -11.12 -8.34 -11.13
CA TYR A 279 -11.78 -7.60 -12.21
C TYR A 279 -12.23 -8.54 -13.31
N VAL A 280 -13.47 -8.38 -13.78
CA VAL A 280 -14.05 -9.14 -14.88
C VAL A 280 -14.67 -8.21 -15.93
N TRP A 281 -14.53 -8.53 -17.20
CA TRP A 281 -15.07 -7.71 -18.27
C TRP A 281 -16.59 -7.91 -18.41
N SER A 282 -17.36 -6.82 -18.39
CA SER A 282 -18.83 -6.90 -18.30
C SER A 282 -19.52 -7.57 -19.50
N ASP A 283 -18.87 -7.65 -20.66
CA ASP A 283 -19.50 -8.24 -21.85
C ASP A 283 -19.67 -9.77 -21.72
N LEU A 284 -18.73 -10.42 -21.03
CA LEU A 284 -18.69 -11.88 -20.83
C LEU A 284 -19.55 -12.37 -19.66
N VAL A 285 -20.17 -11.44 -18.93
CA VAL A 285 -20.92 -11.72 -17.71
C VAL A 285 -22.27 -11.03 -17.71
N ALA A 286 -23.24 -11.59 -16.98
CA ALA A 286 -24.55 -11.01 -16.76
C ALA A 286 -24.67 -10.55 -15.32
N ILE A 287 -25.18 -9.34 -15.11
CA ILE A 287 -25.47 -8.82 -13.77
C ILE A 287 -26.91 -9.19 -13.43
N LYS A 288 -27.13 -9.86 -12.30
CA LYS A 288 -28.46 -10.24 -11.79
C LYS A 288 -28.66 -9.75 -10.36
#